data_AF-A0A6L6L4S8-F1
#
_entry.id   AF-A0A6L6L4S8-F1
#
_cell.length_a   1.000
_cell.length_b   1.000
_cell.length_c   1.000
_cell.angle_alpha   90.00
_cell.angle_beta   90.00
_cell.angle_gamma   90.00
#
_symmetry.space_group_name_H-M   'P 1'
#
loop_
_entity.id
_entity.type
_entity.pdbx_description
1 polymer ?
#
loop_
_entity_poly.entity_id
_entity_poly.type
_entity_poly.pdbx_seq_one_letter_code
_entity_poly.pdbx_strand_id
1 'polypeptide(L)'
;MKKITSAYANKWLKSLEEDKEYWINKEEASSTYVAAINEEPVIPEYDYAEVAATIAEIDEKIAVIKHALNVTNATAKVQVKDTKMSVDTILIKMAQLNKRKAVLDRMRKQLPKTRETTSYMSRNAVPEYRYVNYDLDLVKQEYERVSQNVMELQMALDQYNQTVQFEVDL
;
A
#
# COMPACT_ATOMS: atom_id res chain seq x y z
N MET A 1 -1.12 -11.29 -25.73
CA MET A 1 0.04 -11.36 -24.80
C MET A 1 1.01 -10.19 -24.95
N LYS A 2 1.04 -9.29 -23.96
CA LYS A 2 1.98 -8.16 -23.85
C LYS A 2 2.96 -8.42 -22.71
N LYS A 3 4.25 -8.16 -22.93
CA LYS A 3 5.30 -8.26 -21.88
C LYS A 3 5.45 -6.92 -21.17
N ILE A 4 5.23 -6.91 -19.86
CA ILE A 4 5.32 -5.71 -19.03
C ILE A 4 6.03 -5.99 -17.72
N THR A 5 6.62 -4.96 -17.11
CA THR A 5 7.21 -5.06 -15.77
C THR A 5 6.15 -4.80 -14.70
N SER A 6 6.40 -5.24 -13.45
CA SER A 6 5.50 -4.94 -12.33
C SER A 6 5.32 -3.44 -12.11
N ALA A 7 6.39 -2.65 -12.30
CA ALA A 7 6.32 -1.20 -12.22
C ALA A 7 5.40 -0.60 -13.30
N TYR A 8 5.48 -1.09 -14.54
CA TYR A 8 4.59 -0.63 -15.61
C TYR A 8 3.14 -1.08 -15.38
N ALA A 9 2.94 -2.34 -14.96
CA ALA A 9 1.62 -2.87 -14.64
C ALA A 9 0.90 -2.02 -13.58
N ASN A 10 1.59 -1.63 -12.50
CA ASN A 10 1.02 -0.77 -11.47
C ASN A 10 0.65 0.63 -11.98
N LYS A 11 1.46 1.22 -12.87
CA LYS A 11 1.13 2.50 -13.50
C LYS A 11 -0.09 2.38 -14.41
N TRP A 12 -0.17 1.28 -15.16
CA TRP A 12 -1.31 1.02 -16.03
C TRP A 12 -2.59 0.79 -15.24
N LEU A 13 -2.53 0.02 -14.15
CA LEU A 13 -3.65 -0.13 -13.22
C LEU A 13 -4.12 1.21 -12.68
N LYS A 14 -3.22 2.12 -12.30
CA LYS A 14 -3.60 3.47 -11.85
C LYS A 14 -4.34 4.25 -12.94
N SER A 15 -3.85 4.22 -14.17
CA SER A 15 -4.52 4.86 -15.31
C SER A 15 -5.91 4.27 -15.57
N LEU A 16 -6.07 2.96 -15.50
CA LEU A 16 -7.37 2.31 -15.70
C LEU A 16 -8.35 2.65 -14.58
N GLU A 17 -7.89 2.73 -13.32
CA GLU A 17 -8.74 3.16 -12.20
C GLU A 17 -9.14 4.65 -12.34
N GLU A 18 -8.24 5.52 -12.82
CA GLU A 18 -8.56 6.93 -13.13
C GLU A 18 -9.59 7.04 -14.28
N ASP A 19 -9.43 6.24 -15.35
CA ASP A 19 -10.40 6.18 -16.45
C ASP A 19 -11.76 5.66 -15.98
N LYS A 20 -11.78 4.63 -15.13
CA LYS A 20 -13.01 4.11 -14.51
C LYS A 20 -13.69 5.17 -13.66
N GLU A 21 -12.94 5.88 -12.82
CA GLU A 21 -13.46 6.95 -11.97
C GLU A 21 -14.09 8.07 -12.81
N TYR A 22 -13.49 8.42 -13.96
CA TYR A 22 -14.09 9.36 -14.91
C TYR A 22 -15.47 8.89 -15.39
N TRP A 23 -15.61 7.63 -15.80
CA TRP A 23 -16.90 7.10 -16.28
C TRP A 23 -17.95 7.01 -15.19
N ILE A 24 -17.56 6.62 -13.97
CA ILE A 24 -18.44 6.62 -12.80
C ILE A 24 -18.93 8.04 -12.49
N ASN A 25 -18.02 9.02 -12.49
CA ASN A 25 -18.38 10.41 -12.25
C ASN A 25 -19.29 10.97 -13.36
N LYS A 26 -19.05 10.58 -14.62
CA LYS A 26 -19.92 10.95 -15.75
C LYS A 26 -21.33 10.38 -15.57
N GLU A 27 -21.43 9.11 -15.17
CA GLU A 27 -22.71 8.46 -14.84
C GLU A 27 -23.42 9.16 -13.69
N GLU A 28 -22.74 9.43 -12.59
CA GLU A 28 -23.32 10.11 -11.42
C GLU A 28 -23.84 11.51 -11.79
N ALA A 29 -23.07 12.27 -12.57
CA ALA A 29 -23.43 13.64 -12.96
C ALA A 29 -24.52 13.73 -14.03
N SER A 30 -24.63 12.73 -14.91
CA SER A 30 -25.46 12.81 -16.13
C SER A 30 -26.69 11.89 -16.11
N SER A 31 -26.78 10.96 -15.15
CA SER A 31 -27.90 10.00 -15.04
C SER A 31 -29.23 10.62 -14.63
N THR A 32 -29.22 11.84 -14.08
CA THR A 32 -30.42 12.57 -13.69
C THR A 32 -30.34 14.03 -14.14
N TYR A 33 -31.50 14.64 -14.36
CA TYR A 33 -31.60 16.07 -14.66
C TYR A 33 -32.76 16.69 -13.89
N VAL A 34 -32.64 18.00 -13.61
CA VAL A 34 -33.67 18.77 -12.89
C VAL A 34 -34.35 19.69 -13.88
N ALA A 35 -35.69 19.70 -13.85
CA ALA A 35 -36.53 20.51 -14.71
C ALA A 35 -37.52 21.32 -13.86
N ALA A 36 -37.62 22.63 -14.10
CA ALA A 36 -38.70 23.43 -13.55
C ALA A 36 -39.96 23.29 -14.43
N ILE A 37 -41.15 23.34 -13.84
CA ILE A 37 -42.44 23.12 -14.54
C ILE A 37 -42.65 24.08 -15.72
N ASN A 38 -42.02 25.25 -15.70
CA ASN A 38 -42.19 26.32 -16.69
C ASN A 38 -40.94 26.59 -17.55
N GLU A 39 -39.91 25.73 -17.52
CA GLU A 39 -38.69 25.91 -18.31
C GLU A 39 -38.39 24.66 -19.15
N GLU A 40 -37.76 24.84 -20.31
CA GLU A 40 -37.28 23.72 -21.11
C GLU A 40 -36.08 23.06 -20.39
N PRO A 41 -36.15 21.76 -20.07
CA PRO A 41 -35.07 21.08 -19.38
C PRO A 41 -33.87 20.88 -20.29
N VAL A 42 -32.68 21.15 -19.76
CA VAL A 42 -31.41 20.74 -20.38
C VAL A 42 -31.11 19.32 -19.95
N ILE A 43 -31.34 18.36 -20.84
CA ILE A 43 -31.10 16.93 -20.60
C ILE A 43 -29.62 16.63 -20.94
N PRO A 44 -28.81 16.14 -19.99
CA PRO A 44 -27.45 15.69 -20.26
C PRO A 44 -27.41 14.53 -21.26
N GLU A 45 -26.39 14.50 -22.11
CA GLU A 45 -26.15 13.38 -23.02
C GLU A 45 -25.59 12.19 -22.24
N TYR A 46 -26.40 11.15 -22.05
CA TYR A 46 -26.07 9.96 -21.29
C TYR A 46 -26.74 8.70 -21.88
N ASP A 47 -25.93 7.70 -22.20
CA ASP A 47 -26.36 6.34 -22.55
C ASP A 47 -25.84 5.37 -21.49
N TYR A 48 -26.76 4.78 -20.73
CA TYR A 48 -26.44 3.78 -19.71
C TYR A 48 -25.72 2.56 -20.30
N ALA A 49 -26.13 2.07 -21.48
CA ALA A 49 -25.56 0.87 -22.07
C ALA A 49 -24.09 1.10 -22.49
N GLU A 50 -23.79 2.26 -23.07
CA GLU A 50 -22.42 2.64 -23.43
C GLU A 50 -21.53 2.79 -22.20
N VAL A 51 -22.00 3.54 -21.19
CA VAL A 51 -21.22 3.80 -19.98
C VAL A 51 -20.97 2.51 -19.19
N ALA A 52 -22.02 1.70 -18.99
CA ALA A 52 -21.90 0.41 -18.30
C ALA A 52 -20.97 -0.56 -19.04
N ALA A 53 -21.07 -0.64 -20.37
CA ALA A 53 -20.18 -1.48 -21.18
C ALA A 53 -18.71 -1.02 -21.07
N THR A 54 -18.48 0.28 -21.10
CA THR A 54 -17.12 0.86 -20.98
C THR A 54 -16.52 0.57 -19.61
N ILE A 55 -17.29 0.74 -18.53
CA ILE A 55 -16.85 0.39 -17.17
C ILE A 55 -16.53 -1.10 -17.06
N ALA A 56 -17.39 -1.97 -17.61
CA ALA A 56 -17.16 -3.41 -17.60
C ALA A 56 -15.89 -3.83 -18.37
N GLU A 57 -15.61 -3.19 -19.51
CA GLU A 57 -14.37 -3.43 -20.27
C GLU A 57 -13.13 -3.01 -19.48
N ILE A 58 -13.18 -1.88 -18.78
CA ILE A 58 -12.09 -1.43 -17.91
C ILE A 58 -11.89 -2.40 -16.74
N ASP A 59 -12.98 -2.87 -16.13
CA ASP A 59 -12.93 -3.83 -15.02
C ASP A 59 -12.31 -5.17 -15.43
N GLU A 60 -12.65 -5.67 -16.62
CA GLU A 60 -12.04 -6.90 -17.15
C GLU A 60 -10.52 -6.70 -17.38
N LYS A 61 -10.11 -5.58 -17.98
CA LYS A 61 -8.68 -5.25 -18.17
C LYS A 61 -7.95 -5.17 -16.82
N ILE A 62 -8.55 -4.55 -15.82
CA ILE A 62 -8.00 -4.48 -14.45
C ILE A 62 -7.86 -5.88 -13.85
N ALA A 63 -8.87 -6.73 -13.99
CA ALA A 63 -8.88 -8.09 -13.45
C ALA A 63 -7.75 -8.94 -14.05
N VAL A 64 -7.60 -8.91 -15.37
CA VAL A 64 -6.53 -9.60 -16.11
C VAL A 64 -5.14 -9.16 -15.63
N ILE A 65 -4.89 -7.85 -15.54
CA ILE A 65 -3.58 -7.33 -15.11
C ILE A 65 -3.30 -7.68 -13.65
N LYS A 66 -4.28 -7.51 -12.74
CA LYS A 66 -4.14 -7.86 -11.31
C LYS A 66 -3.87 -9.36 -11.14
N HIS A 67 -4.55 -10.22 -11.90
CA HIS A 67 -4.32 -11.66 -11.86
C HIS A 67 -2.90 -12.03 -12.28
N ALA A 68 -2.45 -11.54 -13.44
CA ALA A 68 -1.11 -11.80 -13.94
C ALA A 68 -0.01 -11.30 -12.98
N LEU A 69 -0.21 -10.13 -12.36
CA LEU A 69 0.68 -9.58 -11.35
C LEU A 69 0.74 -10.47 -10.09
N ASN A 70 -0.42 -10.94 -9.60
CA ASN A 70 -0.49 -11.80 -8.42
C ASN A 70 0.19 -13.16 -8.64
N VAL A 71 -0.06 -13.78 -9.80
CA VAL A 71 0.61 -15.03 -10.20
C VAL A 71 2.12 -14.83 -10.27
N THR A 72 2.56 -13.73 -10.88
CA THR A 72 3.99 -13.38 -10.96
C THR A 72 4.58 -13.19 -9.58
N ASN A 73 3.91 -12.47 -8.68
CA ASN A 73 4.40 -12.23 -7.32
C ASN A 73 4.51 -13.51 -6.48
N ALA A 74 3.56 -14.43 -6.65
CA ALA A 74 3.55 -15.72 -5.94
C ALA A 74 4.64 -16.67 -6.45
N THR A 75 4.92 -16.67 -7.76
CA THR A 75 5.83 -17.63 -8.42
C THR A 75 7.25 -17.11 -8.61
N ALA A 76 7.47 -15.80 -8.47
CA ALA A 76 8.77 -15.17 -8.59
C ALA A 76 9.83 -15.85 -7.71
N LYS A 77 11.07 -15.84 -8.19
CA LYS A 77 12.24 -16.27 -7.40
C LYS A 77 13.24 -15.13 -7.35
N VAL A 78 13.11 -14.29 -6.34
CA VAL A 78 13.98 -13.14 -6.10
C VAL A 78 15.12 -13.57 -5.18
N GLN A 79 16.36 -13.29 -5.58
CA GLN A 79 17.52 -13.48 -4.73
C GLN A 79 17.65 -12.30 -3.78
N VAL A 80 17.61 -12.56 -2.48
CA VAL A 80 17.88 -11.57 -1.43
C VAL A 80 19.04 -12.09 -0.59
N LYS A 81 20.23 -11.48 -0.74
CA LYS A 81 21.49 -11.97 -0.16
C LYS A 81 21.72 -13.44 -0.51
N ASP A 82 21.67 -14.33 0.48
CA ASP A 82 21.92 -15.77 0.36
C ASP A 82 20.62 -16.59 0.21
N THR A 83 19.45 -15.95 0.26
CA THR A 83 18.15 -16.63 0.25
C THR A 83 17.33 -16.30 -1.00
N LYS A 84 16.73 -17.33 -1.61
CA LYS A 84 15.71 -17.14 -2.66
C LYS A 84 14.32 -17.14 -2.03
N MET A 85 13.49 -16.19 -2.42
CA MET A 85 12.12 -16.08 -1.94
C MET A 85 11.21 -15.45 -3.00
N SER A 86 9.89 -15.67 -2.89
CA SER A 86 8.92 -15.02 -3.76
C SER A 86 8.75 -13.54 -3.38
N VAL A 87 8.24 -12.75 -4.33
CA VAL A 87 7.88 -11.35 -4.05
C VAL A 87 6.87 -11.27 -2.92
N ASP A 88 5.88 -12.17 -2.90
CA ASP A 88 4.90 -12.27 -1.81
C ASP A 88 5.57 -12.49 -0.44
N THR A 89 6.52 -13.42 -0.36
CA THR A 89 7.29 -13.67 0.88
C THR A 89 8.11 -12.45 1.30
N ILE A 90 8.68 -11.71 0.34
CA ILE A 90 9.41 -10.46 0.60
C ILE A 90 8.48 -9.43 1.22
N LEU A 91 7.30 -9.22 0.63
CA LEU A 91 6.32 -8.25 1.12
C LEU A 91 5.86 -8.57 2.55
N ILE A 92 5.58 -9.85 2.83
CA ILE A 92 5.20 -10.31 4.18
C ILE A 92 6.34 -10.07 5.17
N LYS A 93 7.56 -10.49 4.86
CA LYS A 93 8.73 -10.31 5.74
C LYS A 93 9.01 -8.83 5.99
N MET A 94 8.91 -8.00 4.96
CA MET A 94 9.11 -6.57 5.07
C MET A 94 8.05 -5.92 5.98
N ALA A 95 6.78 -6.32 5.88
CA ALA A 95 5.74 -5.85 6.79
C ALA A 95 5.99 -6.26 8.26
N GLN A 96 6.44 -7.50 8.50
CA GLN A 96 6.81 -7.98 9.83
C GLN A 96 8.00 -7.20 10.41
N LEU A 97 9.06 -7.02 9.61
CA LEU A 97 10.25 -6.28 10.00
C LEU A 97 9.95 -4.80 10.25
N ASN A 98 9.09 -4.17 9.44
CA ASN A 98 8.66 -2.78 9.64
C ASN A 98 7.90 -2.61 10.96
N LYS A 99 7.00 -3.55 11.30
CA LYS A 99 6.33 -3.55 12.62
C LYS A 99 7.36 -3.67 13.75
N ARG A 100 8.33 -4.59 13.64
CA ARG A 100 9.37 -4.74 14.66
C ARG A 100 10.27 -3.50 14.75
N LYS A 101 10.66 -2.91 13.62
CA LYS A 101 11.44 -1.69 13.52
C LYS A 101 10.76 -0.53 14.25
N ALA A 102 9.45 -0.36 14.08
CA ALA A 102 8.69 0.68 14.77
C ALA A 102 8.70 0.51 16.30
N VAL A 103 8.56 -0.74 16.78
CA VAL A 103 8.65 -1.04 18.22
C VAL A 103 10.05 -0.73 18.76
N LEU A 104 11.10 -1.19 18.06
CA LEU A 104 12.48 -0.94 18.44
C LEU A 104 12.83 0.56 18.40
N ASP A 105 12.29 1.31 17.43
CA ASP A 105 12.47 2.75 17.34
C ASP A 105 11.89 3.48 18.56
N ARG A 106 10.71 3.05 19.02
CA ARG A 106 10.12 3.57 20.26
C ARG A 106 10.96 3.22 21.47
N MET A 107 11.44 1.97 21.55
CA MET A 107 12.20 1.48 22.70
C MET A 107 13.57 2.17 22.82
N ARG A 108 14.32 2.33 21.72
CA ARG A 108 15.65 2.96 21.73
C ARG A 108 15.64 4.45 22.08
N LYS A 109 14.48 5.10 21.95
CA LYS A 109 14.27 6.52 22.26
C LYS A 109 13.87 6.77 23.73
N GLN A 110 13.63 5.72 24.52
CA GLN A 110 13.27 5.88 25.93
C GLN A 110 14.49 6.30 26.76
N LEU A 111 14.26 7.17 27.74
CA LEU A 111 15.27 7.49 28.75
C LEU A 111 15.32 6.37 29.80
N PRO A 112 16.51 6.03 30.35
CA PRO A 112 16.64 5.00 31.39
C PRO A 112 15.72 5.22 32.59
N LYS A 113 15.47 6.49 32.93
CA LYS A 113 14.59 6.92 34.00
C LYS A 113 13.78 8.13 33.54
N THR A 114 12.46 8.04 33.68
CA THR A 114 11.53 9.15 33.38
C THR A 114 10.58 9.34 34.56
N ARG A 115 10.30 10.59 34.94
CA ARG A 115 9.31 10.88 35.98
C ARG A 115 7.92 10.60 35.44
N GLU A 116 7.12 9.84 36.18
CA GLU A 116 5.70 9.66 35.86
C GLU A 116 4.96 10.95 36.19
N THR A 117 4.23 11.46 35.18
CA THR A 117 3.39 12.63 35.37
C THR A 117 1.97 12.14 35.57
N THR A 118 1.59 11.92 36.83
CA THR A 118 0.20 11.62 37.20
C THR A 118 -0.65 12.88 36.95
N SER A 119 -1.76 12.74 36.22
CA SER A 119 -2.67 13.84 35.89
C SER A 119 -3.12 14.63 37.13
N TYR A 120 -3.44 15.92 36.93
CA TYR A 120 -3.71 16.99 37.90
C TYR A 120 -4.72 16.70 39.04
N MET A 121 -5.35 15.53 39.07
CA MET A 121 -6.35 15.16 40.08
C MET A 121 -5.77 14.41 41.29
N SER A 122 -4.48 14.03 41.29
CA SER A 122 -3.87 13.38 42.45
C SER A 122 -3.26 14.41 43.41
N ARG A 123 -4.05 14.81 44.42
CA ARG A 123 -3.65 15.82 45.40
C ARG A 123 -2.59 15.36 46.43
N ASN A 124 -2.10 14.12 46.37
CA ASN A 124 -1.15 13.55 47.36
C ASN A 124 -0.34 12.33 46.88
N ALA A 125 0.05 12.23 45.60
CA ALA A 125 0.87 11.09 45.14
C ALA A 125 2.38 11.35 45.32
N VAL A 126 3.07 10.41 45.97
CA VAL A 126 4.54 10.31 46.01
C VAL A 126 5.09 10.31 44.57
N PRO A 127 6.21 10.99 44.25
CA PRO A 127 6.77 10.98 42.91
C PRO A 127 7.08 9.55 42.41
N GLU A 128 6.37 9.13 41.37
CA GLU A 128 6.62 7.86 40.69
C GLU A 128 7.63 8.05 39.54
N TYR A 129 8.46 7.03 39.30
CA TYR A 129 9.42 7.01 38.21
C TYR A 129 9.26 5.73 37.42
N ARG A 130 9.24 5.85 36.09
CA ARG A 130 9.35 4.74 35.16
C ARG A 130 10.82 4.50 34.84
N TYR A 131 11.21 3.24 34.93
CA TYR A 131 12.53 2.77 34.55
C TYR A 131 12.43 1.85 33.33
N VAL A 132 13.40 1.95 32.45
CA VAL A 132 13.60 0.97 31.38
C VAL A 132 14.18 -0.31 32.01
N ASN A 133 13.63 -1.46 31.64
CA ASN A 133 14.05 -2.79 32.15
C ASN A 133 14.79 -3.63 31.10
N TYR A 134 15.35 -2.98 30.09
CA TYR A 134 16.08 -3.60 28.98
C TYR A 134 17.34 -2.81 28.64
N ASP A 135 18.27 -3.44 27.93
CA ASP A 135 19.50 -2.79 27.46
C ASP A 135 19.19 -1.89 26.24
N LEU A 136 19.42 -0.58 26.39
CA LEU A 136 19.20 0.41 25.33
C LEU A 136 20.19 0.25 24.17
N ASP A 137 21.44 -0.12 24.45
CA ASP A 137 22.46 -0.32 23.43
C ASP A 137 22.15 -1.57 22.61
N LEU A 138 21.73 -2.65 23.28
CA LEU A 138 21.25 -3.86 22.60
C LEU A 138 20.05 -3.55 21.68
N VAL A 139 19.06 -2.80 22.16
CA VAL A 139 17.89 -2.41 21.36
C VAL A 139 18.29 -1.54 20.17
N LYS A 140 19.28 -0.65 20.33
CA LYS A 140 19.81 0.17 19.24
C LYS A 140 20.47 -0.69 18.17
N GLN A 141 21.32 -1.65 18.55
CA GLN A 141 21.95 -2.59 17.61
C GLN A 141 20.90 -3.45 16.88
N GLU A 142 19.90 -3.95 17.60
CA GLU A 142 18.78 -4.70 17.01
C GLU A 142 17.97 -3.85 16.02
N TYR A 143 17.73 -2.57 16.35
CA TYR A 143 17.07 -1.64 15.43
C TYR A 143 17.86 -1.48 14.13
N GLU A 144 19.17 -1.26 14.23
CA GLU A 144 20.06 -1.07 13.08
C GLU A 144 20.07 -2.32 12.19
N ARG A 145 20.18 -3.52 12.80
CA ARG A 145 20.10 -4.80 12.08
C ARG A 145 18.76 -4.98 11.35
N VAL A 146 17.64 -4.72 12.03
CA VAL A 146 16.31 -4.82 11.41
C VAL A 146 16.16 -3.79 10.29
N SER A 147 16.66 -2.57 10.47
CA SER A 147 16.62 -1.52 9.45
C SER A 147 17.41 -1.90 8.20
N GLN A 148 18.58 -2.52 8.37
CA GLN A 148 19.39 -3.03 7.27
C GLN A 148 18.67 -4.14 6.50
N ASN A 149 18.07 -5.11 7.20
CA ASN A 149 17.30 -6.18 6.57
C ASN A 149 16.10 -5.65 5.76
N VAL A 150 15.39 -4.64 6.27
CA VAL A 150 14.30 -3.99 5.53
C VAL A 150 14.83 -3.34 4.25
N MET A 151 15.94 -2.61 4.34
CA MET A 151 16.55 -1.94 3.19
C MET A 151 16.93 -2.93 2.09
N GLU A 152 17.52 -4.07 2.45
CA GLU A 152 17.95 -5.09 1.48
C GLU A 152 16.76 -5.76 0.78
N LEU A 153 15.69 -6.06 1.52
CA LEU A 153 14.45 -6.58 0.95
C LEU A 153 13.83 -5.57 -0.02
N GLN A 154 13.82 -4.29 0.35
CA GLN A 154 13.30 -3.21 -0.48
C GLN A 154 14.09 -3.08 -1.78
N MET A 155 15.44 -3.07 -1.71
CA MET A 155 16.28 -2.98 -2.90
C MET A 155 16.08 -4.15 -3.87
N ALA A 156 16.01 -5.38 -3.36
CA ALA A 156 15.78 -6.55 -4.19
C ALA A 156 14.39 -6.52 -4.86
N LEU A 157 13.38 -6.06 -4.13
CA LEU A 157 12.02 -5.88 -4.64
C LEU A 157 11.96 -4.80 -5.72
N ASP A 158 12.61 -3.66 -5.50
CA ASP A 158 12.63 -2.54 -6.46
C ASP A 158 13.32 -2.96 -7.76
N GLN A 159 14.45 -3.66 -7.65
CA GLN A 159 15.14 -4.22 -8.81
C GLN A 159 14.23 -5.18 -9.58
N TYR A 160 13.58 -6.12 -8.89
CA TYR A 160 12.65 -7.06 -9.52
C TYR A 160 11.53 -6.32 -10.28
N ASN A 161 10.87 -5.38 -9.61
CA ASN A 161 9.74 -4.63 -10.17
C ASN A 161 10.09 -3.81 -11.40
N GLN A 162 11.34 -3.36 -11.51
CA GLN A 162 11.82 -2.56 -12.64
C GLN A 162 12.36 -3.40 -13.80
N THR A 163 12.90 -4.60 -13.53
CA THR A 163 13.67 -5.37 -14.52
C THR A 163 12.99 -6.62 -15.03
N VAL A 164 12.14 -7.26 -14.22
CA VAL A 164 11.49 -8.52 -14.60
C VAL A 164 10.19 -8.24 -15.32
N GLN A 165 10.04 -8.85 -16.50
CA GLN A 165 8.83 -8.79 -17.30
C GLN A 165 8.01 -10.06 -17.13
N PHE A 166 6.69 -9.91 -17.14
CA PHE A 166 5.73 -11.00 -17.20
C PHE A 166 4.72 -10.75 -18.33
N GLU A 167 4.03 -11.82 -18.72
CA GLU A 167 3.06 -11.79 -19.80
C GLU A 167 1.66 -11.51 -19.24
N VAL A 168 0.94 -10.62 -19.92
CA VAL A 168 -0.45 -10.30 -19.65
C VAL A 168 -1.27 -10.57 -20.90
N ASP A 169 -2.39 -11.27 -20.73
CA ASP A 169 -3.28 -11.62 -21.83
C ASP A 169 -4.45 -10.65 -21.93
N LEU A 170 -4.19 -9.55 -22.64
CA LEU A 170 -5.15 -8.50 -22.98
C LEU A 170 -5.49 -8.56 -24.46
#